data_AF-A0A3B3CHH7-F1
#
_entry.id   AF-A0A3B3CHH7-F1
#
_cell.length_a   1.000
_cell.length_b   1.000
_cell.length_c   1.000
_cell.angle_alpha   90.00
_cell.angle_beta   90.00
_cell.angle_gamma   90.00
#
_symmetry.space_group_name_H-M   'P 1'
#
loop_
_entity.id
_entity.type
_entity.pdbx_description
1 polymer ?
#
loop_
_entity_poly.entity_id
_entity_poly.type
_entity_poly.pdbx_seq_one_letter_code
_entity_poly.pdbx_strand_id
1 'polypeptide(L)'
;MSSQGFHNLWLVFWSIPPSLLPLCVDLRLQGHCVVTVQLADEELPADDEEDVDYFLLFAGSTQRHLTSTLKSSHDTLQAMCPAHNCCEVVSVTLCSGRPVRVAPLAEHRFCFVQDLAFDMAQFLVSRADGLDGVLLLDECQIPLQECERLDESLALALHHLVLPPGWSLLGKLTPQETLLHFSARRGLVRVMRYLLRQPGAREALGLANREGLTPSDIAASRGHESLVELLAQ
;
A
#
# COMPACT_ATOMS: atom_id res chain seq x y z
N MET A 1 -3.92 -8.55 28.37
CA MET A 1 -4.56 -9.03 27.13
C MET A 1 -4.06 -8.15 26.01
N SER A 2 -3.62 -8.79 24.93
CA SER A 2 -2.61 -8.32 23.99
C SER A 2 -2.99 -7.03 23.28
N SER A 3 -2.15 -6.00 23.44
CA SER A 3 -2.10 -4.85 22.52
C SER A 3 -1.57 -5.36 21.18
N GLN A 4 -2.47 -5.54 20.22
CA GLN A 4 -2.07 -5.71 18.83
C GLN A 4 -1.66 -4.34 18.30
N GLY A 5 -0.41 -4.25 17.85
CA GLY A 5 0.18 -3.03 17.33
C GLY A 5 -0.56 -2.55 16.08
N PHE A 6 -0.98 -1.30 16.09
CA PHE A 6 -1.38 -0.55 14.91
C PHE A 6 -0.15 -0.29 14.05
N HIS A 7 0.30 -1.30 13.30
CA HIS A 7 1.31 -1.13 12.26
C HIS A 7 0.59 -1.09 10.92
N ASN A 8 0.19 0.13 10.53
CA ASN A 8 0.07 0.67 9.17
C ASN A 8 -0.81 1.92 9.21
N LEU A 9 -0.18 3.07 9.45
CA LEU A 9 -0.85 4.36 9.49
C LEU A 9 -0.14 5.28 8.49
N TRP A 10 -0.62 5.29 7.25
CA TRP A 10 -0.47 6.45 6.39
C TRP A 10 -1.46 7.50 6.89
N LEU A 11 -1.02 8.27 7.90
CA LEU A 11 -1.78 9.39 8.43
C LEU A 11 -1.80 10.48 7.37
N VAL A 12 -2.96 10.75 6.78
CA VAL A 12 -3.13 11.95 5.97
C VAL A 12 -3.55 13.09 6.88
N PHE A 13 -2.73 14.13 6.95
CA PHE A 13 -2.98 15.33 7.74
C PHE A 13 -3.66 16.40 6.89
N TRP A 14 -4.80 16.89 7.38
CA TRP A 14 -5.56 17.98 6.77
C TRP A 14 -4.94 19.38 7.01
N SER A 15 -4.04 19.53 7.99
CA SER A 15 -3.38 20.81 8.32
C SER A 15 -2.06 21.02 7.59
N ILE A 16 -2.09 21.11 6.27
CA ILE A 16 -0.93 21.57 5.49
C ILE A 16 -1.08 23.09 5.27
N PRO A 17 -0.15 23.94 5.75
CA PRO A 17 -0.20 25.38 5.47
C PRO A 17 -0.13 25.63 3.95
N PRO A 18 -0.79 26.68 3.42
CA PRO A 18 -0.93 26.91 1.98
C PRO A 18 0.41 27.07 1.22
N SER A 19 1.51 27.30 1.93
CA SER A 19 2.87 27.37 1.39
C SER A 19 3.56 26.02 1.17
N LEU A 20 2.94 24.91 1.58
CA LEU A 20 3.49 23.55 1.51
C LEU A 20 2.58 22.57 0.78
N LEU A 21 1.72 23.02 -0.15
CA LEU A 21 0.92 22.09 -0.96
C LEU A 21 1.82 21.07 -1.70
N PRO A 22 1.77 19.76 -1.41
CA PRO A 22 1.92 18.79 -2.46
C PRO A 22 0.54 18.68 -3.15
N LEU A 23 0.47 18.56 -4.47
CA LEU A 23 0.14 17.26 -5.07
C LEU A 23 -0.86 16.47 -4.20
N CYS A 24 -2.13 16.50 -4.60
CA CYS A 24 -3.22 15.61 -4.22
C CYS A 24 -2.79 14.45 -3.30
N VAL A 25 -3.31 14.37 -2.07
CA VAL A 25 -2.95 13.24 -1.20
C VAL A 25 -3.67 11.97 -1.68
N ASP A 26 -2.90 10.91 -1.88
CA ASP A 26 -3.36 9.65 -2.45
C ASP A 26 -3.98 8.72 -1.38
N LEU A 27 -5.26 8.36 -1.56
CA LEU A 27 -6.01 7.40 -0.75
C LEU A 27 -6.15 6.07 -1.51
N ARG A 28 -6.08 4.96 -0.78
CA ARG A 28 -6.21 3.61 -1.34
C ARG A 28 -7.68 3.27 -1.61
N LEU A 29 -7.97 2.64 -2.76
CA LEU A 29 -9.33 2.14 -3.09
C LEU A 29 -9.91 1.17 -2.04
N GLN A 30 -9.07 0.46 -1.28
CA GLN A 30 -9.52 -0.58 -0.34
C GLN A 30 -10.04 -0.04 1.00
N GLY A 31 -9.91 1.27 1.28
CA GLY A 31 -10.54 1.86 2.48
C GLY A 31 -9.85 1.56 3.82
N HIS A 32 -8.52 1.36 3.79
CA HIS A 32 -7.73 1.06 5.00
C HIS A 32 -6.87 2.22 5.49
N CYS A 33 -7.08 3.43 4.96
CA CYS A 33 -6.35 4.63 5.36
C CYS A 33 -7.08 5.36 6.49
N VAL A 34 -6.34 5.93 7.44
CA VAL A 34 -6.91 6.81 8.47
C VAL A 34 -6.71 8.26 8.04
N VAL A 35 -7.81 8.98 7.88
CA VAL A 35 -7.80 10.43 7.65
C VAL A 35 -7.77 11.12 9.00
N THR A 36 -6.79 12.00 9.20
CA THR A 36 -6.65 12.80 10.41
C THR A 36 -6.93 14.26 10.09
N VAL A 37 -7.92 14.82 10.77
CA VAL A 37 -8.33 16.20 10.62
C VAL A 37 -7.94 16.94 11.89
N GLN A 38 -7.28 18.08 11.71
CA GLN A 38 -7.00 18.98 12.81
C GLN A 38 -7.85 20.22 12.62
N LEU A 39 -8.67 20.50 13.63
CA LEU A 39 -9.63 21.59 13.65
C LEU A 39 -8.90 22.91 13.91
N ALA A 40 -9.28 23.95 13.19
CA ALA A 40 -8.91 25.32 13.53
C ALA A 40 -9.76 25.83 14.71
N ASP A 41 -9.30 26.90 15.37
CA ASP A 41 -10.03 27.51 16.50
C ASP A 41 -11.48 27.91 16.12
N GLU A 42 -11.71 28.29 14.85
CA GLU A 42 -13.02 28.66 14.33
C GLU A 42 -13.95 27.45 14.08
N GLU A 43 -13.38 26.24 13.99
CA GLU A 43 -14.09 24.98 13.73
C GLU A 43 -14.35 24.20 15.02
N LEU A 44 -13.74 24.60 16.14
CA LEU A 44 -14.00 24.03 17.45
C LEU A 44 -15.39 24.43 17.95
N PRO A 45 -16.07 23.55 18.70
CA PRO A 45 -17.31 23.93 19.36
C PRO A 45 -17.00 24.98 20.43
N ALA A 46 -17.94 25.90 20.66
CA ALA A 46 -17.82 26.82 21.80
C ALA A 46 -17.81 26.03 23.12
N ASP A 47 -17.21 26.60 24.17
CA ASP A 47 -17.04 25.93 25.48
C ASP A 47 -18.36 25.45 26.12
N ASP A 48 -19.49 25.96 25.65
CA ASP A 48 -20.86 25.64 26.07
C ASP A 48 -21.59 24.62 25.18
N GLU A 49 -20.96 24.11 24.11
CA GLU A 49 -21.58 23.22 23.12
C GLU A 49 -20.91 21.83 23.07
N GLU A 50 -21.23 20.97 24.05
CA GLU A 50 -20.64 19.63 24.17
C GLU A 50 -21.20 18.59 23.17
N ASP A 51 -22.27 18.88 22.44
CA ASP A 51 -23.06 17.89 21.67
C ASP A 51 -22.94 18.07 20.14
N VAL A 52 -21.72 18.33 19.65
CA VAL A 52 -21.42 18.46 18.21
C VAL A 52 -20.72 17.21 17.71
N ASP A 53 -21.39 16.48 16.82
CA ASP A 53 -20.81 15.36 16.10
C ASP A 53 -20.12 15.85 14.83
N TYR A 54 -18.96 15.27 14.50
CA TYR A 54 -18.24 15.57 13.27
C TYR A 54 -18.26 14.38 12.32
N PHE A 55 -18.48 14.67 11.04
CA PHE A 55 -18.54 13.68 9.97
C PHE A 55 -17.67 14.11 8.80
N LEU A 56 -17.15 13.13 8.06
CA LEU A 56 -16.51 13.34 6.77
C LEU A 56 -17.40 12.83 5.66
N LEU A 57 -17.74 13.71 4.72
CA LEU A 57 -18.43 13.37 3.49
C LEU A 57 -17.40 13.25 2.36
N PHE A 58 -17.21 12.03 1.86
CA PHE A 58 -16.46 11.74 0.64
C PHE A 58 -17.42 11.75 -0.55
N ALA A 59 -17.17 12.59 -1.55
CA ALA A 59 -17.99 12.73 -2.75
C ALA A 59 -17.15 12.60 -4.02
N GLY A 60 -17.24 11.44 -4.66
CA GLY A 60 -16.69 11.15 -5.98
C GLY A 60 -17.73 11.24 -7.09
N SER A 61 -17.33 10.88 -8.31
CA SER A 61 -18.20 10.86 -9.49
C SER A 61 -19.24 9.74 -9.45
N THR A 62 -18.92 8.60 -8.83
CA THR A 62 -19.80 7.43 -8.81
C THR A 62 -20.34 7.09 -7.42
N GLN A 63 -19.71 7.58 -6.35
CA GLN A 63 -20.07 7.24 -4.98
C GLN A 63 -19.99 8.45 -4.05
N ARG A 64 -20.85 8.45 -3.02
CA ARG A 64 -20.78 9.37 -1.89
C ARG A 64 -20.86 8.56 -0.61
N HIS A 65 -20.00 8.87 0.35
CA HIS A 65 -19.91 8.14 1.60
C HIS A 65 -19.76 9.11 2.77
N LEU A 66 -20.53 8.88 3.83
CA LEU A 66 -20.48 9.67 5.06
C LEU A 66 -19.90 8.80 6.18
N THR A 67 -18.82 9.25 6.80
CA THR A 67 -18.14 8.55 7.89
C THR A 67 -18.17 9.39 9.16
N SER A 68 -18.52 8.77 10.30
CA SER A 68 -18.37 9.38 11.62
C SER A 68 -16.90 9.52 12.00
N THR A 69 -16.54 10.63 12.62
CA THR A 69 -15.19 10.81 13.17
C THR A 69 -15.10 10.35 14.62
N LEU A 70 -13.89 10.03 15.05
CA LEU A 70 -13.51 9.78 16.43
C LEU A 70 -12.60 10.90 16.90
N LYS A 71 -12.94 11.51 18.04
CA LYS A 71 -12.13 12.57 18.65
C LYS A 71 -10.94 11.95 19.38
N SER A 72 -9.72 12.20 18.90
CA SER A 72 -8.48 11.69 19.51
C SER A 72 -7.86 12.70 20.50
N SER A 73 -8.09 14.00 20.31
CA SER A 73 -7.69 15.10 21.21
C SER A 73 -8.73 16.22 21.14
N HIS A 74 -8.49 17.33 21.86
CA HIS A 74 -9.38 18.51 21.82
C HIS A 74 -9.64 19.06 20.39
N ASP A 75 -8.62 19.02 19.53
CA ASP A 75 -8.57 19.59 18.19
C ASP A 75 -8.38 18.55 17.07
N THR A 76 -8.17 17.27 17.40
CA THR A 76 -7.84 16.24 16.41
C THR A 76 -8.94 15.20 16.29
N LEU A 77 -9.41 15.01 15.06
CA LEU A 77 -10.39 14.01 14.66
C LEU A 77 -9.75 12.95 13.76
N GLN A 78 -10.23 11.72 13.85
CA GLN A 78 -9.80 10.61 12.99
C GLN A 78 -11.00 9.90 12.40
N ALA A 79 -10.90 9.48 11.14
CA ALA A 79 -11.91 8.65 10.49
C ALA A 79 -11.26 7.62 9.56
N MET A 80 -11.90 6.47 9.44
CA MET A 80 -11.51 5.48 8.44
C MET A 80 -11.98 5.95 7.07
N CYS A 81 -11.05 6.06 6.13
CA CYS A 81 -11.36 6.32 4.73
C CYS A 81 -12.22 5.17 4.18
N PRO A 82 -13.35 5.44 3.53
CA PRO A 82 -14.15 4.38 2.91
C PRO A 82 -13.42 3.73 1.74
N ALA A 83 -13.80 2.49 1.44
CA ALA A 83 -13.44 1.87 0.18
C ALA A 83 -14.09 2.64 -0.98
N HIS A 84 -13.38 2.72 -2.10
CA HIS A 84 -13.80 3.44 -3.29
C HIS A 84 -13.59 2.56 -4.52
N ASN A 85 -14.44 2.71 -5.53
CA ASN A 85 -14.53 1.75 -6.64
C ASN A 85 -13.74 2.15 -7.89
N CYS A 86 -13.16 3.36 -7.95
CA CYS A 86 -12.41 3.83 -9.10
C CYS A 86 -11.36 4.87 -8.72
N CYS A 87 -10.34 5.05 -9.58
CA CYS A 87 -9.33 6.08 -9.38
C CYS A 87 -9.87 7.43 -9.82
N GLU A 88 -9.98 8.39 -8.92
CA GLU A 88 -10.49 9.72 -9.22
C GLU A 88 -10.15 10.73 -8.12
N VAL A 89 -10.30 12.01 -8.42
CA VAL A 89 -10.26 13.07 -7.40
C VAL A 89 -11.61 13.12 -6.70
N VAL A 90 -11.61 12.94 -5.39
CA VAL A 90 -12.78 12.99 -4.51
C VAL A 90 -12.73 14.25 -3.66
N SER A 91 -13.87 14.91 -3.53
CA SER A 91 -14.05 15.97 -2.54
C SER A 91 -14.32 15.33 -1.18
N VAL A 92 -13.60 15.77 -0.16
CA VAL A 92 -13.84 15.41 1.23
C VAL A 92 -14.28 16.66 1.94
N THR A 93 -15.44 16.62 2.59
CA THR A 93 -16.01 17.75 3.33
C THR A 93 -16.14 17.39 4.80
N LEU A 94 -15.55 18.20 5.68
CA LEU A 94 -15.82 18.15 7.12
C LEU A 94 -17.17 18.79 7.37
N CYS A 95 -18.05 18.05 8.04
CA CYS A 95 -19.36 18.54 8.44
C CYS A 95 -19.51 18.44 9.96
N SER A 96 -20.06 19.49 10.57
CA SER A 96 -20.58 19.39 11.94
C SER A 96 -22.08 19.09 11.90
N GLY A 97 -22.51 18.17 12.75
CA GLY A 97 -23.88 17.72 12.88
C GLY A 97 -24.39 17.97 14.30
N ARG A 98 -25.60 18.50 14.36
CA ARG A 98 -26.48 18.49 15.53
C ARG A 98 -27.75 17.72 15.16
N PRO A 99 -28.58 17.28 16.13
CA PRO A 99 -29.74 16.42 15.88
C PRO A 99 -30.71 16.91 14.79
N VAL A 100 -30.68 18.20 14.43
CA VAL A 100 -31.59 18.83 13.47
C VAL A 100 -30.86 19.52 12.30
N ARG A 101 -29.53 19.68 12.35
CA ARG A 101 -28.78 20.46 11.35
C ARG A 101 -27.38 19.89 11.11
N VAL A 102 -27.01 19.78 9.85
CA VAL A 102 -25.64 19.47 9.42
C VAL A 102 -25.12 20.63 8.60
N ALA A 103 -23.95 21.15 8.93
CA ALA A 103 -23.31 22.26 8.24
C ALA A 103 -21.90 21.87 7.77
N PRO A 104 -21.53 22.16 6.51
CA PRO A 104 -20.15 21.99 6.06
C PRO A 104 -19.25 23.05 6.72
N LEU A 105 -18.07 22.64 7.15
CA LEU A 105 -17.06 23.49 7.78
C LEU A 105 -15.88 23.76 6.84
N ALA A 106 -15.34 22.69 6.23
CA ALA A 106 -14.20 22.78 5.33
C ALA A 106 -14.26 21.71 4.23
N GLU A 107 -13.63 21.98 3.08
CA GLU A 107 -13.57 21.07 1.95
C GLU A 107 -12.13 20.93 1.44
N HIS A 108 -11.72 19.71 1.11
CA HIS A 108 -10.42 19.42 0.52
C HIS A 108 -10.54 18.33 -0.55
N ARG A 109 -9.52 18.21 -1.41
CA ARG A 109 -9.50 17.23 -2.50
C ARG A 109 -8.45 16.17 -2.26
N PHE A 110 -8.85 14.92 -2.46
CA PHE A 110 -8.00 13.74 -2.32
C PHE A 110 -8.06 12.94 -3.61
N CYS A 111 -6.98 12.23 -3.91
CA CYS A 111 -6.92 11.36 -5.08
C CYS A 111 -7.08 9.91 -4.63
N PHE A 112 -8.15 9.24 -5.03
CA PHE A 112 -8.19 7.78 -4.88
C PHE A 112 -7.35 7.14 -5.97
N VAL A 113 -6.42 6.28 -5.58
CA VAL A 113 -5.51 5.57 -6.47
C VAL A 113 -5.56 4.07 -6.20
N GLN A 114 -5.44 3.30 -7.28
CA GLN A 114 -5.27 1.86 -7.20
C GLN A 114 -3.86 1.56 -6.70
N ASP A 115 -3.74 0.71 -5.68
CA ASP A 115 -2.43 0.22 -5.29
C ASP A 115 -2.01 -0.93 -6.20
N LEU A 116 -1.43 -0.57 -7.33
CA LEU A 116 -0.89 -1.54 -8.27
C LEU A 116 0.14 -2.46 -7.61
N ALA A 117 0.89 -2.01 -6.59
CA ALA A 117 1.83 -2.87 -5.90
C ALA A 117 1.14 -3.97 -5.08
N PHE A 118 0.00 -3.67 -4.44
CA PHE A 118 -0.80 -4.67 -3.74
C PHE A 118 -1.48 -5.65 -4.69
N ASP A 119 -2.04 -5.16 -5.80
CA ASP A 119 -2.62 -6.03 -6.82
C ASP A 119 -1.54 -6.93 -7.46
N MET A 120 -0.36 -6.37 -7.72
CA MET A 120 0.80 -7.13 -8.17
C MET A 120 1.23 -8.16 -7.13
N ALA A 121 1.28 -7.80 -5.84
CA ALA A 121 1.66 -8.73 -4.78
C ALA A 121 0.64 -9.88 -4.67
N GLN A 122 -0.67 -9.59 -4.74
CA GLN A 122 -1.72 -10.61 -4.79
C GLN A 122 -1.56 -11.53 -5.99
N PHE A 123 -1.35 -10.95 -7.18
CA PHE A 123 -1.13 -11.72 -8.40
C PHE A 123 0.09 -12.63 -8.28
N LEU A 124 1.23 -12.10 -7.81
CA LEU A 124 2.47 -12.84 -7.63
C LEU A 124 2.34 -13.97 -6.60
N VAL A 125 1.67 -13.74 -5.47
CA VAL A 125 1.39 -14.78 -4.47
C VAL A 125 0.46 -15.86 -5.03
N SER A 126 -0.57 -15.46 -5.79
CA SER A 126 -1.55 -16.39 -6.38
C SER A 126 -0.95 -17.29 -7.47
N ARG A 127 0.17 -16.87 -8.06
CA ARG A 127 0.89 -17.59 -9.13
C ARG A 127 2.30 -18.02 -8.72
N ALA A 128 2.51 -18.29 -7.44
CA ALA A 128 3.76 -18.91 -6.98
C ALA A 128 4.05 -20.26 -7.68
N ASP A 129 3.04 -20.87 -8.33
CA ASP A 129 3.12 -22.09 -9.13
C ASP A 129 3.33 -21.87 -10.64
N GLY A 130 3.68 -20.66 -11.07
CA GLY A 130 4.18 -20.44 -12.42
C GLY A 130 4.20 -19.02 -12.95
N LEU A 131 5.40 -18.44 -13.02
CA LEU A 131 5.63 -17.07 -13.49
C LEU A 131 6.14 -16.99 -14.94
N ASP A 132 5.98 -18.04 -15.75
CA ASP A 132 6.49 -18.04 -17.14
C ASP A 132 5.90 -16.90 -18.00
N GLY A 133 4.68 -16.46 -17.70
CA GLY A 133 4.06 -15.29 -18.35
C GLY A 133 4.56 -13.93 -17.83
N VAL A 134 5.28 -13.90 -16.72
CA VAL A 134 5.86 -12.69 -16.11
C VAL A 134 7.21 -12.34 -16.73
N LEU A 135 7.81 -13.27 -17.50
CA LEU A 135 8.95 -12.98 -18.37
C LEU A 135 8.66 -11.88 -19.40
N LEU A 136 7.40 -11.67 -19.78
CA LEU A 136 6.98 -10.57 -20.67
C LEU A 136 7.20 -9.19 -20.05
N LEU A 137 7.27 -9.09 -18.71
CA LEU A 137 7.56 -7.81 -18.07
C LEU A 137 9.04 -7.44 -18.23
N ASP A 138 9.94 -8.41 -18.44
CA ASP A 138 11.39 -8.19 -18.56
C ASP A 138 11.77 -7.25 -19.72
N GLU A 139 10.89 -7.12 -20.73
CA GLU A 139 11.07 -6.22 -21.88
C GLU A 139 10.84 -4.73 -21.54
N CYS A 140 10.21 -4.43 -20.40
CA CYS A 140 10.05 -3.05 -19.94
C CYS A 140 11.35 -2.58 -19.26
N GLN A 141 12.04 -1.63 -19.90
CA GLN A 141 13.12 -0.84 -19.31
C GLN A 141 12.53 0.16 -18.30
N ILE A 142 12.20 -0.35 -17.11
CA ILE A 142 11.75 0.47 -15.99
C ILE A 142 12.97 1.24 -15.44
N PRO A 143 12.94 2.58 -15.37
CA PRO A 143 14.02 3.37 -14.75
C PRO A 143 14.34 2.89 -13.33
N LEU A 144 15.61 2.97 -12.92
CA LEU A 144 16.07 2.51 -11.60
C LEU A 144 15.25 3.08 -10.43
N GLN A 145 14.92 4.37 -10.46
CA GLN A 145 14.10 4.99 -9.40
C GLN A 145 12.67 4.41 -9.33
N GLU A 146 12.12 4.00 -10.46
CA GLU A 146 10.80 3.35 -10.50
C GLU A 146 10.90 1.91 -10.00
N CYS A 147 12.01 1.20 -10.27
CA CYS A 147 12.29 -0.10 -9.67
C CYS A 147 12.45 -0.02 -8.14
N GLU A 148 13.13 0.99 -7.61
CA GLU A 148 13.30 1.20 -6.17
C GLU A 148 11.95 1.49 -5.48
N ARG A 149 11.12 2.36 -6.07
CA ARG A 149 9.77 2.64 -5.57
C ARG A 149 8.85 1.42 -5.65
N LEU A 150 8.97 0.64 -6.72
CA LEU A 150 8.26 -0.62 -6.89
C LEU A 150 8.71 -1.64 -5.83
N ASP A 151 10.01 -1.79 -5.58
CA ASP A 151 10.57 -2.68 -4.56
C ASP A 151 10.03 -2.33 -3.16
N GLU A 152 9.98 -1.05 -2.82
CA GLU A 152 9.41 -0.60 -1.55
C GLU A 152 7.93 -0.97 -1.43
N SER A 153 7.14 -0.55 -2.42
CA SER A 153 5.70 -0.68 -2.40
C SER A 153 5.28 -2.14 -2.43
N LEU A 154 5.97 -2.95 -3.23
CA LEU A 154 5.72 -4.38 -3.36
C LEU A 154 6.16 -5.16 -2.12
N ALA A 155 7.30 -4.83 -1.50
CA ALA A 155 7.72 -5.45 -0.25
C ALA A 155 6.74 -5.16 0.90
N LEU A 156 6.25 -3.92 1.00
CA LEU A 156 5.22 -3.55 1.96
C LEU A 156 3.90 -4.30 1.71
N ALA A 157 3.46 -4.38 0.46
CA ALA A 157 2.26 -5.13 0.11
C ALA A 157 2.38 -6.62 0.48
N LEU A 158 3.52 -7.25 0.19
CA LEU A 158 3.80 -8.63 0.58
C LEU A 158 3.80 -8.83 2.10
N HIS A 159 4.30 -7.86 2.87
CA HIS A 159 4.26 -7.94 4.33
C HIS A 159 2.83 -7.95 4.90
N HIS A 160 1.90 -7.28 4.23
CA HIS A 160 0.51 -7.16 4.68
C HIS A 160 -0.44 -8.17 4.06
N LEU A 161 0.06 -9.02 3.16
CA LEU A 161 -0.72 -10.09 2.57
C LEU A 161 -0.87 -11.26 3.55
N VAL A 162 -2.10 -11.74 3.67
CA VAL A 162 -2.38 -13.02 4.32
C VAL A 162 -2.06 -14.12 3.30
N LEU A 163 -0.93 -14.80 3.49
CA LEU A 163 -0.54 -15.92 2.63
C LEU A 163 -1.52 -17.09 2.80
N PRO A 164 -1.89 -17.81 1.71
CA PRO A 164 -2.75 -18.98 1.79
C PRO A 164 -2.17 -20.07 2.73
N PRO A 165 -3.03 -20.88 3.39
CA PRO A 165 -2.55 -22.00 4.21
C PRO A 165 -1.69 -22.97 3.38
N GLY A 166 -0.48 -23.27 3.86
CA GLY A 166 0.45 -24.17 3.16
C GLY A 166 1.20 -23.53 1.98
N TRP A 167 1.13 -22.21 1.82
CA TRP A 167 1.90 -21.50 0.81
C TRP A 167 3.42 -21.68 1.02
N SER A 168 4.14 -21.88 -0.09
CA SER A 168 5.59 -22.05 -0.14
C SER A 168 6.12 -21.45 -1.44
N LEU A 169 7.35 -20.92 -1.40
CA LEU A 169 8.03 -20.37 -2.56
C LEU A 169 8.32 -21.38 -3.67
N LEU A 170 8.27 -22.66 -3.34
CA LEU A 170 8.58 -23.74 -4.27
C LEU A 170 7.50 -24.01 -5.31
N GLY A 171 6.26 -23.56 -5.09
CA GLY A 171 5.15 -23.87 -6.00
C GLY A 171 5.10 -25.37 -6.36
N LYS A 172 5.19 -25.70 -7.67
CA LYS A 172 5.41 -27.06 -8.17
C LYS A 172 6.89 -27.25 -8.53
N LEU A 173 7.48 -28.40 -8.19
CA LEU A 173 8.90 -28.77 -8.34
C LEU A 173 9.39 -28.97 -9.80
N THR A 174 8.84 -28.22 -10.75
CA THR A 174 9.25 -28.24 -12.16
C THR A 174 10.15 -27.03 -12.46
N PRO A 175 11.16 -27.14 -13.37
CA PRO A 175 12.00 -26.00 -13.75
C PRO A 175 11.11 -24.89 -14.33
N GLN A 176 10.96 -23.83 -13.54
CA GLN A 176 10.00 -22.76 -13.76
C GLN A 176 10.51 -21.47 -13.12
N GLU A 177 10.16 -20.33 -13.71
CA GLU A 177 10.46 -19.03 -13.12
C GLU A 177 9.78 -18.92 -11.74
N THR A 178 10.57 -18.66 -10.69
CA THR A 178 10.08 -18.47 -9.30
C THR A 178 10.08 -16.99 -8.91
N LEU A 179 9.44 -16.64 -7.79
CA LEU A 179 9.45 -15.26 -7.27
C LEU A 179 10.87 -14.76 -6.97
N LEU A 180 11.81 -15.66 -6.65
CA LEU A 180 13.22 -15.31 -6.48
C LEU A 180 13.86 -14.92 -7.82
N HIS A 181 13.58 -15.65 -8.91
CA HIS A 181 14.05 -15.29 -10.26
C HIS A 181 13.50 -13.93 -10.70
N PHE A 182 12.20 -13.70 -10.49
CA PHE A 182 11.56 -12.41 -10.78
C PHE A 182 12.23 -11.26 -10.01
N SER A 183 12.46 -11.45 -8.71
CA SER A 183 13.11 -10.44 -7.85
C SER A 183 14.56 -10.17 -8.28
N ALA A 184 15.29 -11.23 -8.66
CA ALA A 184 16.65 -11.15 -9.19
C ALA A 184 16.72 -10.38 -10.50
N ARG A 185 15.81 -10.64 -11.43
CA ARG A 185 15.76 -9.99 -12.75
C ARG A 185 15.54 -8.48 -12.65
N ARG A 186 14.74 -8.07 -11.66
CA ARG A 186 14.30 -6.69 -11.42
C ARG A 186 15.13 -5.92 -10.40
N GLY A 187 16.07 -6.55 -9.70
CA GLY A 187 16.86 -5.88 -8.67
C GLY A 187 16.07 -5.56 -7.39
N LEU A 188 15.02 -6.32 -7.09
CA LEU A 188 14.10 -6.04 -5.96
C LEU A 188 14.70 -6.57 -4.64
N VAL A 189 15.58 -5.78 -4.02
CA VAL A 189 16.34 -6.19 -2.82
C VAL A 189 15.42 -6.40 -1.62
N ARG A 190 14.45 -5.51 -1.39
CA ARG A 190 13.55 -5.59 -0.24
C ARG A 190 12.59 -6.77 -0.39
N VAL A 191 12.04 -6.96 -1.58
CA VAL A 191 11.22 -8.14 -1.90
C VAL A 191 12.04 -9.41 -1.73
N MET A 192 13.26 -9.49 -2.25
CA MET A 192 14.14 -10.65 -2.08
C MET A 192 14.34 -10.99 -0.60
N ARG A 193 14.65 -10.00 0.24
CA ARG A 193 14.80 -10.22 1.69
C ARG A 193 13.54 -10.75 2.36
N TYR A 194 12.36 -10.28 1.95
CA TYR A 194 11.10 -10.81 2.45
C TYR A 194 10.91 -12.28 2.04
N LEU A 195 11.14 -12.59 0.75
CA LEU A 195 10.99 -13.93 0.20
C LEU A 195 11.95 -14.93 0.85
N LEU A 196 13.21 -14.54 1.10
CA LEU A 196 14.21 -15.39 1.76
C LEU A 196 13.80 -15.86 3.16
N ARG A 197 12.83 -15.22 3.80
CA ARG A 197 12.29 -15.60 5.12
C ARG A 197 11.08 -16.52 5.04
N GLN A 198 10.59 -16.81 3.83
CA GLN A 198 9.39 -17.61 3.63
C GLN A 198 9.70 -19.11 3.52
N PRO A 199 8.73 -20.00 3.80
CA PRO A 199 8.88 -21.44 3.58
C PRO A 199 9.27 -21.77 2.13
N GLY A 200 10.22 -22.68 1.95
CA GLY A 200 10.70 -23.11 0.63
C GLY A 200 11.73 -22.18 -0.03
N ALA A 201 12.12 -21.08 0.61
CA ALA A 201 13.07 -20.12 0.04
C ALA A 201 14.44 -20.76 -0.26
N ARG A 202 14.96 -21.56 0.69
CA ARG A 202 16.30 -22.14 0.60
C ARG A 202 16.42 -23.12 -0.57
N GLU A 203 15.38 -23.91 -0.77
CA GLU A 203 15.29 -24.85 -1.88
C GLU A 203 15.09 -24.09 -3.21
N ALA A 204 14.27 -23.03 -3.21
CA ALA A 204 14.03 -22.21 -4.39
C ALA A 204 15.27 -21.45 -4.89
N LEU A 205 16.27 -21.19 -4.03
CA LEU A 205 17.55 -20.59 -4.42
C LEU A 205 18.37 -21.47 -5.37
N GLY A 206 18.28 -22.79 -5.20
CA GLY A 206 19.02 -23.76 -6.02
C GLY A 206 18.27 -24.20 -7.27
N LEU A 207 17.03 -23.74 -7.47
CA LEU A 207 16.25 -24.08 -8.66
C LEU A 207 16.74 -23.27 -9.85
N ALA A 208 17.06 -23.98 -10.93
CA ALA A 208 17.24 -23.37 -12.23
C ALA A 208 15.87 -23.17 -12.91
N ASN A 209 15.67 -22.01 -13.51
CA ASN A 209 14.51 -21.76 -14.38
C ASN A 209 14.66 -22.50 -15.73
N ARG A 210 13.76 -22.21 -16.67
CA ARG A 210 13.78 -22.82 -18.02
C ARG A 210 14.99 -22.41 -18.87
N GLU A 211 15.62 -21.28 -18.55
CA GLU A 211 16.86 -20.83 -19.18
C GLU A 211 18.08 -21.55 -18.57
N GLY A 212 17.88 -22.38 -17.54
CA GLY A 212 18.96 -23.04 -16.81
C GLY A 212 19.67 -22.13 -15.80
N LEU A 213 19.09 -20.96 -15.49
CA LEU A 213 19.69 -19.96 -14.60
C LEU A 213 19.06 -20.01 -13.21
N THR A 214 19.88 -19.90 -12.17
CA THR A 214 19.42 -19.68 -10.79
C THR A 214 19.10 -18.21 -10.53
N PRO A 215 18.41 -17.85 -9.43
CA PRO A 215 18.22 -16.45 -9.05
C PRO A 215 19.55 -15.68 -8.91
N SER A 216 20.62 -16.34 -8.45
CA SER A 216 21.94 -15.73 -8.34
C SER A 216 22.56 -15.43 -9.71
N ASP A 217 22.46 -16.37 -10.65
CA ASP A 217 22.96 -16.19 -12.02
C ASP A 217 22.26 -15.02 -12.72
N ILE A 218 20.94 -14.91 -12.54
CA ILE A 218 20.15 -13.80 -13.08
C ILE A 218 20.61 -12.47 -12.48
N ALA A 219 20.72 -12.37 -11.15
CA ALA A 219 21.14 -11.14 -10.49
C ALA A 219 22.52 -10.68 -10.97
N ALA A 220 23.47 -11.60 -11.10
CA ALA A 220 24.81 -11.33 -11.61
C ALA A 220 24.78 -10.86 -13.08
N SER A 221 24.04 -11.55 -13.95
CA SER A 221 23.94 -11.19 -15.38
C SER A 221 23.33 -9.81 -15.63
N ARG A 222 22.51 -9.32 -14.68
CA ARG A 222 21.83 -8.02 -14.74
C ARG A 222 22.57 -6.90 -14.00
N GLY A 223 23.70 -7.20 -13.35
CA GLY A 223 24.49 -6.22 -12.61
C GLY A 223 23.88 -5.79 -11.27
N HIS A 224 23.00 -6.60 -10.68
CA HIS A 224 22.38 -6.31 -9.38
C HIS A 224 23.29 -6.76 -8.24
N GLU A 225 24.42 -6.08 -8.04
CA GLU A 225 25.47 -6.46 -7.07
C GLU A 225 24.93 -6.65 -5.65
N SER A 226 24.04 -5.76 -5.18
CA SER A 226 23.44 -5.87 -3.84
C SER A 226 22.62 -7.14 -3.64
N LEU A 227 22.03 -7.70 -4.72
CA LEU A 227 21.35 -8.98 -4.66
C LEU A 227 22.34 -10.15 -4.67
N VAL A 228 23.42 -10.06 -5.45
CA VAL A 228 24.47 -11.09 -5.46
C VAL A 228 25.08 -11.22 -4.06
N GLU A 229 25.41 -10.10 -3.41
CA GLU A 229 25.91 -10.08 -2.04
C GLU A 229 24.90 -10.63 -1.03
N LEU A 230 23.61 -10.35 -1.22
CA LEU A 230 22.54 -10.86 -0.35
C LEU A 230 22.37 -12.38 -0.51
N LEU A 231 22.48 -12.89 -1.74
CA LEU A 231 22.30 -14.31 -2.06
C LEU A 231 23.53 -15.17 -1.74
N ALA A 232 24.68 -14.55 -1.51
CA ALA A 232 25.93 -15.21 -1.13
C ALA A 232 26.07 -15.44 0.39
N GLN A 233 25.16 -14.88 1.20
CA GLN A 233 25.12 -15.00 2.68
C GLN A 233 24.37 -16.26 3.13
#